data_AF-A0A4Q0NQ95-F1
#
_entry.id   AF-A0A4Q0NQ95-F1
#
_cell.length_a   1.000
_cell.length_b   1.000
_cell.length_c   1.000
_cell.angle_alpha   90.00
_cell.angle_beta   90.00
_cell.angle_gamma   90.00
#
_symmetry.space_group_name_H-M   'P 1'
#
loop_
_entity.id
_entity.type
_entity.pdbx_description
1 polymer ?
#
loop_
_entity_poly.entity_id
_entity_poly.type
_entity_poly.pdbx_seq_one_letter_code
_entity_poly.pdbx_strand_id
1 'polypeptide(L)'
;LTDKDYNDHGMSDLLALQGSAYNLNIEMFNKLQHTITGWPGGKPGADDTNRPERAEPAKKRVIIFSPHPDDDVISMGGTFDRLVEQGHEVHIAYQTSGNIAVSDTEALKFAEVSALMGNNDCERFSKIAEQIKNKQRNEVDPLEVRQLKGLIRRCESLGATRFEGVPDEQVHFLDLPFYETGGIKKNPMSQEDVAIVNELISTVKPHQIYAAGDLADPHGTHKVCLNIIFESLAQLKNEPYMNDCWVWLYRGAWHEFEMHEIEMAVPMSPDQVLKKRQAIFYHQSQKDGVMFQGEDLREFWVRAEDRNKETAQKYRALGLAEYAAMEAFMRYHF
;
A
#
# COMPACT_ATOMS: atom_id res chain seq x y z
N LEU A 1 -25.50 -10.30 24.07
CA LEU A 1 -26.52 -9.24 23.92
C LEU A 1 -27.88 -9.89 23.87
N THR A 2 -28.89 -9.20 24.39
CA THR A 2 -30.30 -9.59 24.44
C THR A 2 -31.12 -8.67 23.54
N ASP A 3 -32.36 -9.04 23.21
CA ASP A 3 -33.27 -8.20 22.43
C ASP A 3 -33.49 -6.82 23.09
N LYS A 4 -33.47 -6.78 24.43
CA LYS A 4 -33.55 -5.52 25.19
C LYS A 4 -32.39 -4.59 24.87
N ASP A 5 -31.16 -5.11 24.81
CA ASP A 5 -29.97 -4.30 24.51
C ASP A 5 -30.10 -3.64 23.13
N TYR A 6 -30.63 -4.37 22.13
CA TYR A 6 -30.87 -3.82 20.79
C TYR A 6 -31.96 -2.74 20.79
N ASN A 7 -33.06 -2.96 21.51
CA ASN A 7 -34.14 -1.97 21.62
C ASN A 7 -33.66 -0.68 22.32
N ASP A 8 -32.92 -0.82 23.43
CA ASP A 8 -32.41 0.31 24.22
C ASP A 8 -31.41 1.17 23.43
N HIS A 9 -30.79 0.63 22.38
CA HIS A 9 -29.86 1.32 21.48
C HIS A 9 -30.46 1.65 20.10
N GLY A 10 -31.79 1.58 19.94
CA GLY A 10 -32.47 2.02 18.72
C GLY A 10 -32.31 1.08 17.51
N MET A 11 -31.97 -0.20 17.75
CA MET A 11 -31.75 -1.22 16.72
C MET A 11 -32.91 -2.23 16.62
N SER A 12 -34.12 -1.85 17.02
CA SER A 12 -35.32 -2.72 17.01
C SER A 12 -35.65 -3.27 15.62
N ASP A 13 -35.38 -2.49 14.57
CA ASP A 13 -35.66 -2.88 13.19
C ASP A 13 -34.79 -4.06 12.73
N LEU A 14 -33.57 -4.20 13.25
CA LEU A 14 -32.72 -5.36 12.97
C LEU A 14 -33.29 -6.65 13.56
N LEU A 15 -33.91 -6.56 14.75
CA LEU A 15 -34.59 -7.71 15.35
C LEU A 15 -35.83 -8.11 14.55
N ALA A 16 -36.55 -7.15 13.97
CA ALA A 16 -37.70 -7.44 13.11
C ALA A 16 -37.30 -8.19 11.83
N LEU A 17 -36.12 -7.91 11.28
CA LEU A 17 -35.60 -8.56 10.08
C LEU A 17 -34.99 -9.95 10.36
N GLN A 18 -34.21 -10.10 11.43
CA GLN A 18 -33.42 -11.31 11.73
C GLN A 18 -34.00 -12.18 12.86
N GLY A 19 -35.13 -11.77 13.42
CA GLY A 19 -35.93 -12.51 14.40
C GLY A 19 -35.50 -12.32 15.86
N SER A 20 -34.22 -12.50 16.18
CA SER A 20 -33.73 -12.36 17.57
C SER A 20 -32.30 -11.84 17.63
N ALA A 21 -31.93 -11.22 18.76
CA ALA A 21 -30.57 -10.78 19.02
C ALA A 21 -29.59 -11.94 18.97
N TYR A 22 -29.99 -13.14 19.39
CA TYR A 22 -29.14 -14.33 19.33
C TYR A 22 -28.72 -14.66 17.88
N ASN A 23 -29.70 -14.77 16.97
CA ASN A 23 -29.42 -15.08 15.56
C ASN A 23 -28.57 -13.99 14.91
N LEU A 24 -28.91 -12.72 15.15
CA LEU A 24 -28.17 -11.58 14.63
C LEU A 24 -26.73 -11.54 15.15
N ASN A 25 -26.48 -11.87 16.42
CA ASN A 25 -25.12 -11.95 16.95
C ASN A 25 -24.29 -13.04 16.25
N ILE A 26 -24.88 -14.21 15.98
CA ILE A 26 -24.20 -15.30 15.26
C ILE A 26 -23.93 -14.90 13.80
N GLU A 27 -24.89 -14.26 13.14
CA GLU A 27 -24.72 -13.74 11.78
C GLU A 27 -23.58 -12.72 11.71
N MET A 28 -23.53 -11.76 12.63
CA MET A 28 -22.46 -10.76 12.69
C MET A 28 -21.11 -11.37 13.02
N PHE A 29 -21.07 -12.35 13.94
CA PHE A 29 -19.85 -13.11 14.22
C PHE A 29 -19.34 -13.82 12.95
N ASN A 30 -20.22 -14.51 12.23
CA ASN A 30 -19.86 -15.20 10.99
C ASN A 30 -19.43 -14.22 9.91
N LYS A 31 -20.10 -13.08 9.76
CA LYS A 31 -19.73 -12.03 8.80
C LYS A 31 -18.29 -11.55 9.03
N LEU A 32 -17.92 -11.28 10.28
CA LEU A 32 -16.54 -10.90 10.64
C LEU A 32 -15.56 -12.08 10.51
N GLN A 33 -15.98 -13.30 10.85
CA GLN A 33 -15.14 -14.48 10.70
C GLN A 33 -14.81 -14.77 9.23
N HIS A 34 -15.76 -14.55 8.33
CA HIS A 34 -15.63 -14.74 6.89
C HIS A 34 -14.70 -13.73 6.21
N THR A 35 -14.40 -12.57 6.84
CA THR A 35 -13.38 -11.66 6.33
C THR A 35 -11.96 -12.22 6.52
N ILE A 36 -11.74 -13.07 7.52
CA ILE A 36 -10.40 -13.57 7.86
C ILE A 36 -9.96 -14.62 6.84
N THR A 37 -8.82 -14.36 6.18
CA THR A 37 -8.21 -15.33 5.27
C THR A 37 -6.69 -15.33 5.38
N GLY A 38 -6.09 -16.52 5.43
CA GLY A 38 -4.65 -16.70 5.22
C GLY A 38 -4.25 -16.82 3.75
N TRP A 39 -5.21 -16.71 2.83
CA TRP A 39 -5.04 -16.87 1.37
C TRP A 39 -5.62 -15.63 0.68
N PRO A 40 -4.89 -14.50 0.68
CA PRO A 40 -5.34 -13.25 0.07
C PRO A 40 -5.53 -13.37 -1.45
N GLY A 41 -4.82 -14.29 -2.11
CA GLY A 41 -5.03 -14.64 -3.51
C GLY A 41 -6.05 -15.75 -3.73
N GLY A 42 -6.80 -16.17 -2.70
CA GLY A 42 -7.74 -17.30 -2.74
C GLY A 42 -7.05 -18.65 -2.56
N LYS A 43 -7.74 -19.61 -1.93
CA LYS A 43 -7.16 -20.93 -1.63
C LYS A 43 -7.52 -21.94 -2.73
N PRO A 44 -6.55 -22.47 -3.50
CA PRO A 44 -6.84 -23.44 -4.55
C PRO A 44 -7.52 -24.71 -4.02
N GLY A 45 -8.49 -25.24 -4.78
CA GLY A 45 -9.16 -26.51 -4.46
C GLY A 45 -9.97 -26.51 -3.16
N ALA A 46 -10.29 -25.34 -2.61
CA ALA A 46 -11.13 -25.19 -1.43
C ALA A 46 -12.45 -24.49 -1.79
N ASP A 47 -13.49 -24.75 -0.99
CA ASP A 47 -14.73 -23.97 -1.04
C ASP A 47 -14.44 -22.52 -0.61
N ASP A 48 -14.87 -21.58 -1.46
CA ASP A 48 -14.69 -20.14 -1.35
C ASP A 48 -16.02 -19.39 -1.16
N THR A 49 -17.14 -20.11 -0.98
CA THR A 49 -18.49 -19.54 -0.78
C THR A 49 -18.53 -18.43 0.27
N ASN A 50 -17.77 -18.59 1.35
CA ASN A 50 -17.70 -17.66 2.49
C ASN A 50 -16.28 -17.07 2.68
N ARG A 51 -15.48 -17.00 1.61
CA ARG A 51 -14.13 -16.43 1.66
C ARG A 51 -14.09 -15.06 0.97
N PRO A 52 -13.16 -14.19 1.37
CA PRO A 52 -13.04 -12.88 0.75
C PRO A 52 -12.61 -12.93 -0.72
N GLU A 53 -11.90 -13.99 -1.13
CA GLU A 53 -11.31 -14.13 -2.46
C GLU A 53 -11.58 -15.52 -3.05
N ARG A 54 -11.80 -15.55 -4.37
CA ARG A 54 -12.11 -16.77 -5.13
C ARG A 54 -10.91 -17.71 -5.28
N ALA A 55 -11.15 -19.01 -5.24
CA ALA A 55 -10.14 -20.05 -5.38
C ALA A 55 -9.50 -20.07 -6.77
N GLU A 56 -10.29 -19.79 -7.82
CA GLU A 56 -9.83 -19.83 -9.21
C GLU A 56 -9.67 -18.43 -9.83
N PRO A 57 -8.62 -18.17 -10.60
CA PRO A 57 -7.53 -19.10 -10.93
C PRO A 57 -6.62 -19.34 -9.71
N ALA A 58 -6.10 -20.57 -9.58
CA ALA A 58 -5.22 -20.98 -8.49
C ALA A 58 -3.94 -20.13 -8.37
N LYS A 59 -3.40 -19.64 -9.49
CA LYS A 59 -2.31 -18.66 -9.53
C LYS A 59 -2.83 -17.37 -10.14
N LYS A 60 -2.65 -16.27 -9.40
CA LYS A 60 -3.11 -14.94 -9.81
C LYS A 60 -1.96 -14.03 -10.25
N ARG A 61 -2.23 -13.14 -11.20
CA ARG A 61 -1.42 -11.97 -11.52
C ARG A 61 -1.96 -10.82 -10.70
N VAL A 62 -1.09 -10.18 -9.93
CA VAL A 62 -1.46 -9.18 -8.95
C VAL A 62 -0.67 -7.91 -9.23
N ILE A 63 -1.33 -6.75 -9.25
CA ILE A 63 -0.65 -5.46 -9.24
C ILE A 63 -0.87 -4.82 -7.88
N ILE A 64 0.20 -4.40 -7.21
CA ILE A 64 0.16 -3.58 -6.01
C ILE A 64 0.59 -2.17 -6.41
N PHE A 65 -0.37 -1.25 -6.50
CA PHE A 65 -0.09 0.16 -6.74
C PHE A 65 0.31 0.83 -5.43
N SER A 66 1.53 1.36 -5.41
CA SER A 66 2.13 2.06 -4.28
C SER A 66 2.30 3.53 -4.64
N PRO A 67 1.53 4.46 -4.03
CA PRO A 67 1.66 5.88 -4.33
C PRO A 67 3.09 6.39 -4.19
N HIS A 68 3.74 6.09 -3.08
CA HIS A 68 5.16 6.34 -2.86
C HIS A 68 5.97 5.03 -2.78
N PRO A 69 7.30 5.09 -3.01
CA PRO A 69 8.18 3.95 -2.80
C PRO A 69 8.39 3.61 -1.32
N ASP A 70 7.47 2.82 -0.75
CA ASP A 70 7.40 2.28 0.64
C ASP A 70 5.96 1.92 1.05
N ASP A 71 4.94 2.55 0.44
CA ASP A 71 3.54 2.37 0.82
C ASP A 71 3.08 0.89 0.69
N ASP A 72 3.58 0.14 -0.28
CA ASP A 72 3.37 -1.30 -0.46
C ASP A 72 3.75 -2.12 0.79
N VAL A 73 4.96 -1.91 1.31
CA VAL A 73 5.49 -2.64 2.47
C VAL A 73 4.97 -2.09 3.80
N ILE A 74 4.69 -0.79 3.89
CA ILE A 74 4.12 -0.15 5.09
C ILE A 74 2.67 -0.58 5.27
N SER A 75 1.86 -0.45 4.23
CA SER A 75 0.42 -0.63 4.33
C SER A 75 -0.02 -2.07 4.27
N MET A 76 0.58 -2.87 3.39
CA MET A 76 0.14 -4.24 3.11
C MET A 76 1.28 -5.25 3.01
N GLY A 77 2.44 -4.96 3.62
CA GLY A 77 3.64 -5.81 3.52
C GLY A 77 3.42 -7.27 3.95
N GLY A 78 2.56 -7.56 4.93
CA GLY A 78 2.28 -8.94 5.34
C GLY A 78 1.44 -9.70 4.32
N THR A 79 0.50 -9.03 3.66
CA THR A 79 -0.31 -9.57 2.58
C THR A 79 0.50 -9.70 1.29
N PHE A 80 1.36 -8.72 1.01
CA PHE A 80 2.31 -8.76 -0.09
C PHE A 80 3.21 -10.00 0.03
N ASP A 81 3.92 -10.16 1.16
CA ASP A 81 4.70 -11.36 1.46
C ASP A 81 3.91 -12.64 1.19
N ARG A 82 2.68 -12.72 1.73
CA ARG A 82 1.81 -13.89 1.59
C ARG A 82 1.48 -14.22 0.13
N LEU A 83 1.22 -13.20 -0.70
CA LEU A 83 0.92 -13.40 -2.13
C LEU A 83 2.15 -13.98 -2.84
N VAL A 84 3.36 -13.52 -2.52
CA VAL A 84 4.60 -14.06 -3.09
C VAL A 84 4.85 -15.49 -2.60
N GLU A 85 4.74 -15.75 -1.29
CA GLU A 85 4.92 -17.07 -0.70
C GLU A 85 3.94 -18.12 -1.27
N GLN A 86 2.73 -17.70 -1.64
CA GLN A 86 1.71 -18.55 -2.26
C GLN A 86 1.92 -18.75 -3.76
N GLY A 87 2.95 -18.15 -4.36
CA GLY A 87 3.35 -18.37 -5.74
C GLY A 87 2.56 -17.55 -6.77
N HIS A 88 1.85 -16.51 -6.33
CA HIS A 88 1.23 -15.53 -7.24
C HIS A 88 2.31 -14.76 -8.02
N GLU A 89 1.96 -14.27 -9.20
CA GLU A 89 2.81 -13.35 -9.97
C GLU A 89 2.49 -11.92 -9.50
N VAL A 90 3.42 -11.29 -8.79
CA VAL A 90 3.17 -10.04 -8.06
C VAL A 90 4.00 -8.92 -8.68
N HIS A 91 3.31 -7.96 -9.27
CA HIS A 91 3.89 -6.75 -9.79
C HIS A 91 3.72 -5.60 -8.80
N ILE A 92 4.79 -4.87 -8.54
CA ILE A 92 4.75 -3.65 -7.73
C ILE A 92 4.83 -2.45 -8.66
N ALA A 93 3.91 -1.50 -8.50
CA ALA A 93 3.83 -0.32 -9.34
C ALA A 93 3.96 0.94 -8.49
N TYR A 94 5.17 1.49 -8.43
CA TYR A 94 5.44 2.75 -7.75
C TYR A 94 4.97 3.91 -8.64
N GLN A 95 3.92 4.58 -8.19
CA GLN A 95 3.25 5.62 -8.97
C GLN A 95 4.08 6.91 -9.05
N THR A 96 4.78 7.25 -7.97
CA THR A 96 5.61 8.46 -7.91
C THR A 96 7.08 8.13 -7.63
N SER A 97 7.99 9.02 -8.02
CA SER A 97 9.42 8.85 -7.73
C SER A 97 9.76 9.04 -6.25
N GLY A 98 8.89 9.67 -5.48
CA GLY A 98 9.13 10.01 -4.07
C GLY A 98 10.29 10.99 -3.85
N ASN A 99 10.80 11.64 -4.92
CA ASN A 99 12.03 12.42 -4.91
C ASN A 99 12.00 13.64 -3.98
N ILE A 100 10.82 14.20 -3.67
CA ILE A 100 10.67 15.32 -2.74
C ILE A 100 10.76 14.92 -1.26
N ALA A 101 10.70 13.62 -0.94
CA ALA A 101 10.68 13.10 0.44
C ALA A 101 12.06 12.67 0.96
N VAL A 102 13.09 12.66 0.12
CA VAL A 102 14.47 12.40 0.57
C VAL A 102 15.08 13.70 1.09
N SER A 103 15.60 13.66 2.31
CA SER A 103 16.25 14.83 2.91
C SER A 103 17.55 15.18 2.18
N ASP A 104 17.95 16.46 2.29
CA ASP A 104 19.19 16.93 1.70
C ASP A 104 20.41 16.24 2.34
N THR A 105 20.36 15.97 3.64
CA THR A 105 21.41 15.21 4.36
C THR A 105 21.54 13.79 3.83
N GLU A 106 20.42 13.10 3.60
CA GLU A 106 20.43 11.75 3.02
C GLU A 106 21.01 11.78 1.61
N ALA A 107 20.50 12.65 0.74
CA ALA A 107 20.96 12.79 -0.64
C ALA A 107 22.46 13.13 -0.72
N LEU A 108 22.96 13.97 0.19
CA LEU A 108 24.35 14.38 0.22
C LEU A 108 25.30 13.19 0.43
N LYS A 109 24.97 12.26 1.33
CA LYS A 109 25.78 11.05 1.57
C LYS A 109 25.97 10.26 0.28
N PHE A 110 24.90 10.04 -0.48
CA PHE A 110 24.96 9.31 -1.75
C PHE A 110 25.73 10.07 -2.83
N ALA A 111 25.60 11.40 -2.89
CA ALA A 111 26.37 12.23 -3.81
C ALA A 111 27.88 12.14 -3.51
N GLU A 112 28.28 12.24 -2.24
CA GLU A 112 29.69 12.18 -1.84
C GLU A 112 30.32 10.80 -2.08
N VAL A 113 29.60 9.72 -1.76
CA VAL A 113 30.05 8.36 -2.07
C VAL A 113 30.21 8.18 -3.58
N SER A 114 29.25 8.64 -4.38
CA SER A 114 29.29 8.52 -5.84
C SER A 114 30.44 9.34 -6.46
N ALA A 115 30.73 10.52 -5.91
CA ALA A 115 31.87 11.33 -6.34
C ALA A 115 33.21 10.64 -6.07
N LEU A 116 33.34 9.94 -4.93
CA LEU A 116 34.57 9.22 -4.57
C LEU A 116 34.75 7.90 -5.34
N MET A 117 33.65 7.23 -5.71
CA MET A 117 33.69 5.96 -6.45
C MET A 117 33.78 6.15 -7.97
N GLY A 118 33.24 7.25 -8.50
CA GLY A 118 32.95 7.42 -9.92
C GLY A 118 34.18 7.67 -10.78
N ASN A 119 34.64 6.64 -11.50
CA ASN A 119 35.44 6.85 -12.71
C ASN A 119 34.51 7.44 -13.80
N ASN A 120 34.82 8.65 -14.27
CA ASN A 120 34.13 9.46 -15.30
C ASN A 120 32.91 10.31 -14.88
N ASP A 121 32.29 10.12 -13.71
CA ASP A 121 31.15 10.95 -13.24
C ASP A 121 31.43 11.76 -11.97
N CYS A 122 32.68 11.76 -11.48
CA CYS A 122 33.09 12.46 -10.26
C CYS A 122 32.70 13.95 -10.26
N GLU A 123 32.93 14.67 -11.36
CA GLU A 123 32.57 16.10 -11.48
C GLU A 123 31.05 16.34 -11.34
N ARG A 124 30.24 15.46 -11.93
CA ARG A 124 28.77 15.55 -11.85
C ARG A 124 28.29 15.39 -10.41
N PHE A 125 28.73 14.35 -9.71
CA PHE A 125 28.29 14.12 -8.33
C PHE A 125 28.87 15.14 -7.33
N SER A 126 30.08 15.64 -7.57
CA SER A 126 30.66 16.75 -6.80
C SER A 126 29.80 18.02 -6.94
N LYS A 127 29.35 18.33 -8.16
CA LYS A 127 28.45 19.45 -8.41
C LYS A 127 27.09 19.27 -7.74
N ILE A 128 26.51 18.06 -7.76
CA ILE A 128 25.28 17.76 -7.02
C ILE A 128 25.48 17.96 -5.51
N ALA A 129 26.59 17.49 -4.96
CA ALA A 129 26.92 17.70 -3.54
C ALA A 129 27.06 19.19 -3.19
N GLU A 130 27.70 19.99 -4.05
CA GLU A 130 27.79 21.44 -3.87
C GLU A 130 26.43 22.14 -3.97
N GLN A 131 25.56 21.72 -4.90
CA GLN A 131 24.19 22.23 -5.00
C GLN A 131 23.41 21.98 -3.72
N ILE A 132 23.51 20.77 -3.16
CA ILE A 132 22.85 20.41 -1.90
C ILE A 132 23.39 21.25 -0.73
N LYS A 133 24.72 21.43 -0.63
CA LYS A 133 25.36 22.20 0.45
C LYS A 133 25.01 23.68 0.43
N ASN A 134 24.85 24.26 -0.76
CA ASN A 134 24.59 25.70 -0.93
C ASN A 134 23.10 26.06 -1.02
N LYS A 135 22.22 25.05 -1.02
CA LYS A 135 20.78 25.21 -1.16
C LYS A 135 20.20 26.11 -0.08
N GLN A 136 19.36 27.07 -0.50
CA GLN A 136 18.65 27.93 0.44
C GLN A 136 17.39 27.23 0.98
N ARG A 137 16.95 27.65 2.17
CA ARG A 137 15.73 27.11 2.78
C ARG A 137 14.53 27.32 1.83
N ASN A 138 13.77 26.25 1.58
CA ASN A 138 12.60 26.21 0.68
C ASN A 138 12.89 26.38 -0.82
N GLU A 139 14.15 26.32 -1.23
CA GLU A 139 14.49 26.27 -2.66
C GLU A 139 14.10 24.92 -3.27
N VAL A 140 13.57 24.95 -4.50
CA VAL A 140 13.22 23.74 -5.24
C VAL A 140 14.51 23.03 -5.67
N ASP A 141 14.57 21.73 -5.46
CA ASP A 141 15.73 20.94 -5.85
C ASP A 141 15.96 21.00 -7.37
N PRO A 142 17.19 21.30 -7.83
CA PRO A 142 17.58 21.15 -9.22
C PRO A 142 17.26 19.75 -9.75
N LEU A 143 17.02 19.63 -11.06
CA LEU A 143 16.63 18.35 -11.67
C LEU A 143 17.62 17.21 -11.34
N GLU A 144 18.92 17.48 -11.35
CA GLU A 144 19.96 16.49 -11.03
C GLU A 144 19.88 15.99 -9.57
N VAL A 145 19.55 16.89 -8.63
CA VAL A 145 19.33 16.54 -7.21
C VAL A 145 18.07 15.70 -7.07
N ARG A 146 16.97 16.07 -7.73
CA ARG A 146 15.72 15.30 -7.73
C ARG A 146 15.91 13.91 -8.34
N GLN A 147 16.67 13.80 -9.42
CA GLN A 147 17.03 12.50 -10.02
C GLN A 147 17.81 11.62 -9.04
N LEU A 148 18.80 12.18 -8.33
CA LEU A 148 19.53 11.45 -7.29
C LEU A 148 18.58 10.96 -6.19
N LYS A 149 17.72 11.84 -5.68
CA LYS A 149 16.74 11.50 -4.63
C LYS A 149 15.75 10.41 -5.08
N GLY A 150 15.24 10.50 -6.31
CA GLY A 150 14.42 9.46 -6.90
C GLY A 150 15.17 8.12 -6.99
N LEU A 151 16.41 8.13 -7.48
CA LEU A 151 17.24 6.91 -7.57
C LEU A 151 17.49 6.24 -6.22
N ILE A 152 17.71 7.02 -5.15
CA ILE A 152 17.84 6.49 -3.78
C ILE A 152 16.60 5.66 -3.44
N ARG A 153 15.40 6.24 -3.56
CA ARG A 153 14.14 5.55 -3.24
C ARG A 153 13.87 4.35 -4.13
N ARG A 154 14.22 4.41 -5.42
CA ARG A 154 14.10 3.25 -6.33
C ARG A 154 14.98 2.09 -5.90
N CYS A 155 16.25 2.36 -5.58
CA CYS A 155 17.19 1.33 -5.14
C CYS A 155 16.78 0.71 -3.79
N GLU A 156 16.26 1.52 -2.88
CA GLU A 156 15.69 1.05 -1.60
C GLU A 156 14.50 0.11 -1.85
N SER A 157 13.59 0.51 -2.74
CA SER A 157 12.40 -0.28 -3.11
C SER A 157 12.76 -1.60 -3.80
N LEU A 158 13.77 -1.59 -4.68
CA LEU A 158 14.33 -2.83 -5.24
C LEU A 158 14.94 -3.73 -4.16
N GLY A 159 15.57 -3.14 -3.15
CA GLY A 159 16.06 -3.90 -1.98
C GLY A 159 14.93 -4.60 -1.23
N ALA A 160 13.84 -3.88 -0.95
CA ALA A 160 12.66 -4.40 -0.25
C ALA A 160 11.96 -5.50 -1.06
N THR A 161 11.70 -5.26 -2.34
CA THR A 161 10.99 -6.21 -3.21
C THR A 161 11.79 -7.49 -3.46
N ARG A 162 13.12 -7.41 -3.61
CA ARG A 162 13.99 -8.60 -3.66
C ARG A 162 13.99 -9.39 -2.36
N PHE A 163 13.92 -8.71 -1.21
CA PHE A 163 13.80 -9.36 0.09
C PHE A 163 12.49 -10.14 0.22
N GLU A 164 11.39 -9.62 -0.33
CA GLU A 164 10.11 -10.33 -0.41
C GLU A 164 10.08 -11.43 -1.49
N GLY A 165 11.04 -11.43 -2.42
CA GLY A 165 11.16 -12.46 -3.46
C GLY A 165 10.54 -12.09 -4.81
N VAL A 166 10.28 -10.81 -5.06
CA VAL A 166 9.80 -10.31 -6.36
C VAL A 166 10.97 -10.09 -7.31
N PRO A 167 10.91 -10.62 -8.55
CA PRO A 167 11.90 -10.33 -9.58
C PRO A 167 11.87 -8.85 -10.01
N ASP A 168 13.04 -8.28 -10.31
CA ASP A 168 13.16 -6.86 -10.68
C ASP A 168 12.30 -6.48 -11.91
N GLU A 169 12.11 -7.40 -12.87
CA GLU A 169 11.24 -7.18 -14.04
C GLU A 169 9.75 -7.02 -13.71
N GLN A 170 9.34 -7.35 -12.48
CA GLN A 170 7.98 -7.16 -11.97
C GLN A 170 7.84 -5.86 -11.16
N VAL A 171 8.91 -5.08 -11.02
CA VAL A 171 8.92 -3.81 -10.30
C VAL A 171 8.89 -2.65 -11.30
N HIS A 172 7.81 -1.87 -11.27
CA HIS A 172 7.52 -0.81 -12.23
C HIS A 172 7.62 0.55 -11.55
N PHE A 173 8.42 1.45 -12.14
CA PHE A 173 8.51 2.84 -11.72
C PHE A 173 7.80 3.70 -12.76
N LEU A 174 6.61 4.20 -12.41
CA LEU A 174 5.73 4.88 -13.37
C LEU A 174 6.06 6.36 -13.58
N ASP A 175 6.72 6.97 -12.59
CA ASP A 175 7.11 8.39 -12.60
C ASP A 175 5.97 9.31 -13.07
N LEU A 176 4.78 9.14 -12.49
CA LEU A 176 3.57 9.77 -13.02
C LEU A 176 3.75 11.30 -13.14
N PRO A 177 3.54 11.88 -14.34
CA PRO A 177 3.81 13.29 -14.64
C PRO A 177 3.25 14.30 -13.63
N PHE A 178 2.12 14.01 -13.00
CA PHE A 178 1.52 14.92 -12.03
C PHE A 178 2.47 15.25 -10.85
N TYR A 179 3.34 14.31 -10.48
CA TYR A 179 4.23 14.40 -9.32
C TYR A 179 5.58 15.06 -9.63
N GLU A 180 6.03 15.04 -10.88
CA GLU A 180 7.41 15.42 -11.27
C GLU A 180 7.68 16.94 -11.33
N THR A 181 6.91 17.73 -10.56
CA THR A 181 7.06 19.19 -10.44
C THR A 181 8.28 19.60 -9.62
N GLY A 182 8.72 18.74 -8.70
CA GLY A 182 9.83 18.99 -7.77
C GLY A 182 9.47 19.85 -6.55
N GLY A 183 8.22 20.31 -6.45
CA GLY A 183 7.72 21.08 -5.31
C GLY A 183 6.61 20.36 -4.54
N ILE A 184 6.23 20.92 -3.38
CA ILE A 184 5.12 20.40 -2.56
C ILE A 184 3.80 20.41 -3.34
N LYS A 185 3.61 21.44 -4.19
CA LYS A 185 2.46 21.58 -5.08
C LYS A 185 2.69 20.73 -6.34
N LYS A 186 1.86 19.71 -6.51
CA LYS A 186 1.81 18.83 -7.67
C LYS A 186 0.94 19.44 -8.77
N ASN A 187 1.08 18.93 -9.99
CA ASN A 187 0.15 19.22 -11.07
C ASN A 187 -1.18 18.48 -10.82
N PRO A 188 -2.29 18.94 -11.41
CA PRO A 188 -3.48 18.10 -11.56
C PRO A 188 -3.14 16.83 -12.34
N MET A 189 -3.85 15.73 -12.08
CA MET A 189 -3.77 14.55 -12.95
C MET A 189 -4.15 14.89 -14.39
N SER A 190 -3.52 14.22 -15.33
CA SER A 190 -3.70 14.37 -16.77
C SER A 190 -4.00 13.02 -17.42
N GLN A 191 -4.36 13.04 -18.70
CA GLN A 191 -4.57 11.80 -19.46
C GLN A 191 -3.27 11.02 -19.70
N GLU A 192 -2.10 11.68 -19.62
CA GLU A 192 -0.81 11.01 -19.71
C GLU A 192 -0.59 10.08 -18.50
N ASP A 193 -0.94 10.54 -17.30
CA ASP A 193 -0.87 9.72 -16.09
C ASP A 193 -1.75 8.47 -16.20
N VAL A 194 -2.97 8.63 -16.74
CA VAL A 194 -3.93 7.54 -16.95
C VAL A 194 -3.43 6.58 -18.03
N ALA A 195 -2.84 7.08 -19.12
CA ALA A 195 -2.31 6.25 -20.19
C ALA A 195 -1.20 5.31 -19.70
N ILE A 196 -0.31 5.79 -18.82
CA ILE A 196 0.75 4.98 -18.21
C ILE A 196 0.17 3.84 -17.36
N VAL A 197 -0.84 4.13 -16.53
CA VAL A 197 -1.51 3.11 -15.71
C VAL A 197 -2.28 2.12 -16.59
N ASN A 198 -2.95 2.59 -17.65
CA ASN A 198 -3.64 1.74 -18.61
C ASN A 198 -2.68 0.77 -19.32
N GLU A 199 -1.50 1.24 -19.71
CA GLU A 199 -0.46 0.42 -20.35
C GLU A 199 -0.01 -0.71 -19.43
N LEU A 200 0.27 -0.41 -18.16
CA LEU A 200 0.65 -1.41 -17.17
C LEU A 200 -0.46 -2.45 -16.96
N ILE A 201 -1.70 -2.00 -16.70
CA ILE A 201 -2.85 -2.90 -16.48
C ILE A 201 -3.07 -3.79 -17.71
N SER A 202 -2.99 -3.23 -18.91
CA SER A 202 -3.19 -3.97 -20.16
C SER A 202 -2.07 -4.95 -20.48
N THR A 203 -0.85 -4.67 -20.01
CA THR A 203 0.31 -5.55 -20.16
C THR A 203 0.22 -6.73 -19.20
N VAL A 204 -0.05 -6.48 -17.92
CA VAL A 204 -0.12 -7.51 -16.87
C VAL A 204 -1.42 -8.32 -16.95
N LYS A 205 -2.53 -7.68 -17.32
CA LYS A 205 -3.89 -8.26 -17.31
C LYS A 205 -4.21 -8.90 -15.94
N PRO A 206 -4.22 -8.11 -14.86
CA PRO A 206 -4.27 -8.63 -13.50
C PRO A 206 -5.59 -9.35 -13.20
N HIS A 207 -5.54 -10.30 -12.25
CA HIS A 207 -6.74 -10.83 -11.59
C HIS A 207 -7.05 -10.09 -10.27
N GLN A 208 -6.04 -9.42 -9.69
CA GLN A 208 -6.16 -8.59 -8.50
C GLN A 208 -5.38 -7.30 -8.67
N ILE A 209 -5.96 -6.19 -8.21
CA ILE A 209 -5.30 -4.91 -8.06
C ILE A 209 -5.44 -4.48 -6.61
N TYR A 210 -4.33 -4.12 -5.98
CA TYR A 210 -4.31 -3.45 -4.69
C TYR A 210 -4.00 -1.98 -4.88
N ALA A 211 -4.76 -1.10 -4.23
CA ALA A 211 -4.57 0.36 -4.33
C ALA A 211 -4.74 1.05 -2.97
N ALA A 212 -3.98 2.11 -2.74
CA ALA A 212 -4.12 2.92 -1.55
C ALA A 212 -5.44 3.70 -1.56
N GLY A 213 -6.40 3.25 -0.76
CA GLY A 213 -7.70 3.91 -0.52
C GLY A 213 -7.63 5.05 0.49
N ASP A 214 -6.43 5.46 0.92
CA ASP A 214 -6.24 6.46 1.97
C ASP A 214 -6.50 7.89 1.46
N LEU A 215 -7.65 8.44 1.84
CA LEU A 215 -8.02 9.82 1.53
C LEU A 215 -7.55 10.81 2.61
N ALA A 216 -6.96 10.31 3.71
CA ALA A 216 -6.44 11.12 4.81
C ALA A 216 -4.96 11.51 4.62
N ASP A 217 -4.37 11.22 3.46
CA ASP A 217 -3.01 11.67 3.11
C ASP A 217 -2.91 13.21 3.21
N PRO A 218 -2.09 13.76 4.13
CA PRO A 218 -1.95 15.20 4.33
C PRO A 218 -1.43 15.94 3.09
N HIS A 219 -0.84 15.23 2.12
CA HIS A 219 -0.26 15.80 0.91
C HIS A 219 -1.06 15.54 -0.37
N GLY A 220 -2.20 14.85 -0.25
CA GLY A 220 -3.17 14.59 -1.33
C GLY A 220 -2.65 13.71 -2.48
N THR A 221 -1.46 13.13 -2.37
CA THR A 221 -0.82 12.32 -3.42
C THR A 221 -1.53 10.98 -3.56
N HIS A 222 -1.89 10.33 -2.44
CA HIS A 222 -2.65 9.09 -2.43
C HIS A 222 -3.99 9.25 -3.16
N LYS A 223 -4.70 10.36 -2.91
CA LYS A 223 -5.98 10.65 -3.58
C LYS A 223 -5.83 10.81 -5.10
N VAL A 224 -4.80 11.53 -5.56
CA VAL A 224 -4.56 11.71 -7.00
C VAL A 224 -4.19 10.37 -7.65
N CYS A 225 -3.32 9.59 -7.00
CA CYS A 225 -2.96 8.24 -7.42
C CYS A 225 -4.17 7.31 -7.55
N LEU A 226 -5.08 7.33 -6.57
CA LEU A 226 -6.30 6.53 -6.59
C LEU A 226 -7.26 6.98 -7.70
N ASN A 227 -7.42 8.29 -7.91
CA ASN A 227 -8.26 8.82 -8.99
C ASN A 227 -7.75 8.39 -10.37
N ILE A 228 -6.43 8.36 -10.59
CA ILE A 228 -5.84 7.87 -11.84
C ILE A 228 -6.15 6.39 -12.04
N ILE A 229 -6.09 5.58 -10.98
CA ILE A 229 -6.47 4.16 -11.02
C ILE A 229 -7.97 4.01 -11.36
N PHE A 230 -8.85 4.76 -10.71
CA PHE A 230 -10.29 4.72 -10.99
C PHE A 230 -10.63 5.11 -12.43
N GLU A 231 -9.99 6.15 -12.95
CA GLU A 231 -10.16 6.54 -14.36
C GLU A 231 -9.65 5.44 -15.31
N SER A 232 -8.53 4.81 -14.98
CA SER A 232 -7.99 3.68 -15.75
C SER A 232 -8.94 2.46 -15.74
N LEU A 233 -9.49 2.13 -14.57
CA LEU A 233 -10.49 1.06 -14.42
C LEU A 233 -11.75 1.37 -15.24
N ALA A 234 -12.22 2.61 -15.25
CA ALA A 234 -13.37 3.02 -16.05
C ALA A 234 -13.11 2.85 -17.56
N GLN A 235 -11.90 3.19 -18.03
CA GLN A 235 -11.51 3.07 -19.43
C GLN A 235 -11.32 1.61 -19.86
N LEU A 236 -10.78 0.76 -18.99
CA LEU A 236 -10.47 -0.64 -19.28
C LEU A 236 -11.58 -1.62 -18.93
N LYS A 237 -12.64 -1.19 -18.24
CA LYS A 237 -13.71 -2.06 -17.69
C LYS A 237 -14.27 -3.08 -18.69
N ASN A 238 -14.38 -2.70 -19.97
CA ASN A 238 -14.97 -3.54 -21.01
C ASN A 238 -13.98 -4.56 -21.61
N GLU A 239 -12.70 -4.52 -21.23
CA GLU A 239 -11.71 -5.50 -21.67
C GLU A 239 -12.01 -6.88 -21.06
N PRO A 240 -11.91 -7.99 -21.82
CA PRO A 240 -12.33 -9.30 -21.34
C PRO A 240 -11.67 -9.78 -20.04
N TYR A 241 -10.40 -9.42 -19.82
CA TYR A 241 -9.64 -9.81 -18.63
C TYR A 241 -10.10 -9.07 -17.36
N MET A 242 -10.76 -7.91 -17.50
CA MET A 242 -11.24 -7.12 -16.36
C MET A 242 -12.47 -7.75 -15.69
N ASN A 243 -13.21 -8.61 -16.39
CA ASN A 243 -14.30 -9.39 -15.80
C ASN A 243 -13.83 -10.29 -14.65
N ASP A 244 -12.55 -10.65 -14.65
CA ASP A 244 -11.90 -11.45 -13.63
C ASP A 244 -10.86 -10.64 -12.85
N CYS A 245 -11.00 -9.31 -12.77
CA CYS A 245 -10.10 -8.45 -11.98
C CYS A 245 -10.83 -7.88 -10.76
N TRP A 246 -10.36 -8.19 -9.55
CA TRP A 246 -10.91 -7.61 -8.31
C TRP A 246 -9.97 -6.54 -7.76
N VAL A 247 -10.55 -5.45 -7.25
CA VAL A 247 -9.78 -4.33 -6.71
C VAL A 247 -9.95 -4.30 -5.19
N TRP A 248 -8.83 -4.33 -4.48
CA TRP A 248 -8.75 -4.29 -3.02
C TRP A 248 -8.08 -2.98 -2.58
N LEU A 249 -8.79 -2.22 -1.75
CA LEU A 249 -8.28 -0.98 -1.20
C LEU A 249 -7.64 -1.24 0.16
N TYR A 250 -6.44 -0.72 0.36
CA TYR A 250 -5.74 -0.71 1.65
C TYR A 250 -5.59 0.73 2.17
N ARG A 251 -5.32 0.91 3.47
CA ARG A 251 -5.03 2.23 4.04
C ARG A 251 -3.54 2.45 4.29
N GLY A 252 -3.13 3.73 4.35
CA GLY A 252 -1.79 4.16 4.73
C GLY A 252 -1.48 3.92 6.21
N ALA A 253 -0.36 4.46 6.68
CA ALA A 253 0.09 4.30 8.06
C ALA A 253 -0.74 5.09 9.11
N TRP A 254 -1.67 5.94 8.67
CA TRP A 254 -2.34 6.92 9.55
C TRP A 254 -3.64 6.41 10.16
N HIS A 255 -4.49 5.80 9.35
CA HIS A 255 -5.82 5.33 9.75
C HIS A 255 -6.06 3.94 9.16
N GLU A 256 -6.89 3.13 9.81
CA GLU A 256 -7.35 1.85 9.26
C GLU A 256 -8.85 1.92 8.97
N PHE A 257 -9.37 0.99 8.17
CA PHE A 257 -10.81 0.82 7.99
C PHE A 257 -11.54 0.52 9.31
N GLU A 258 -12.77 1.03 9.42
CA GLU A 258 -13.66 0.63 10.49
C GLU A 258 -14.11 -0.81 10.31
N MET A 259 -14.39 -1.51 11.42
CA MET A 259 -14.68 -2.95 11.41
C MET A 259 -15.80 -3.38 10.45
N HIS A 260 -16.76 -2.51 10.18
CA HIS A 260 -17.89 -2.77 9.30
C HIS A 260 -17.60 -2.54 7.81
N GLU A 261 -16.48 -1.88 7.49
CA GLU A 261 -15.99 -1.64 6.12
C GLU A 261 -15.05 -2.75 5.64
N ILE A 262 -14.51 -3.55 6.56
CA ILE A 262 -13.52 -4.59 6.24
C ILE A 262 -14.21 -5.76 5.54
N GLU A 263 -13.72 -6.10 4.35
CA GLU A 263 -14.19 -7.23 3.55
C GLU A 263 -13.14 -8.35 3.46
N MET A 264 -11.87 -8.05 3.67
CA MET A 264 -10.79 -9.01 3.85
C MET A 264 -9.89 -8.59 5.00
N ALA A 265 -9.56 -9.54 5.88
CA ALA A 265 -8.56 -9.38 6.93
C ALA A 265 -7.50 -10.48 6.83
N VAL A 266 -6.24 -10.10 6.69
CA VAL A 266 -5.12 -11.02 6.55
C VAL A 266 -4.32 -11.05 7.84
N PRO A 267 -4.37 -12.15 8.61
CA PRO A 267 -3.64 -12.25 9.87
C PRO A 267 -2.15 -12.52 9.66
N MET A 268 -1.34 -11.98 10.57
CA MET A 268 0.10 -12.19 10.64
C MET A 268 0.51 -12.88 11.93
N SER A 269 1.47 -13.79 11.82
CA SER A 269 2.24 -14.32 12.94
C SER A 269 3.28 -13.30 13.44
N PRO A 270 3.84 -13.46 14.65
CA PRO A 270 4.94 -12.61 15.11
C PRO A 270 6.12 -12.54 14.14
N ASP A 271 6.49 -13.68 13.52
CA ASP A 271 7.60 -13.73 12.56
C ASP A 271 7.29 -12.93 11.28
N GLN A 272 6.04 -12.94 10.83
CA GLN A 272 5.62 -12.13 9.68
C GLN A 272 5.59 -10.64 9.99
N VAL A 273 5.25 -10.26 11.22
CA VAL A 273 5.39 -8.85 11.67
C VAL A 273 6.86 -8.43 11.63
N LEU A 274 7.79 -9.29 12.07
CA LEU A 274 9.22 -9.01 12.00
C LEU A 274 9.74 -8.94 10.56
N LYS A 275 9.27 -9.83 9.67
CA LYS A 275 9.61 -9.82 8.24
C LYS A 275 9.13 -8.53 7.57
N LYS A 276 7.87 -8.14 7.78
CA LYS A 276 7.31 -6.86 7.32
C LYS A 276 8.14 -5.67 7.82
N ARG A 277 8.51 -5.67 9.11
CA ARG A 277 9.36 -4.61 9.68
C ARG A 277 10.72 -4.52 8.97
N GLN A 278 11.31 -5.67 8.66
CA GLN A 278 12.59 -5.74 7.93
C GLN A 278 12.45 -5.21 6.50
N ALA A 279 11.34 -5.50 5.80
CA ALA A 279 11.05 -4.93 4.48
C ALA A 279 10.97 -3.40 4.52
N ILE A 280 10.28 -2.84 5.52
CA ILE A 280 10.21 -1.38 5.75
C ILE A 280 11.62 -0.79 5.98
N PHE A 281 12.53 -1.50 6.66
CA PHE A 281 13.89 -1.03 6.92
C PHE A 281 14.79 -0.89 5.69
N TYR A 282 14.41 -1.46 4.54
CA TYR A 282 15.12 -1.20 3.29
C TYR A 282 14.95 0.25 2.81
N HIS A 283 13.89 0.94 3.24
CA HIS A 283 13.64 2.36 2.93
C HIS A 283 14.36 3.29 3.93
N GLN A 284 15.69 3.20 3.95
CA GLN A 284 16.54 3.87 4.95
C GLN A 284 16.39 5.40 4.93
N SER A 285 16.30 6.00 3.75
CA SER A 285 16.09 7.43 3.57
C SER A 285 14.79 7.95 4.19
N GLN A 286 13.86 7.04 4.52
CA GLN A 286 12.55 7.34 5.11
C GLN A 286 12.44 6.94 6.59
N LYS A 287 13.53 6.48 7.22
CA LYS A 287 13.52 5.97 8.60
C LYS A 287 13.78 7.06 9.64
N ASP A 288 14.85 7.84 9.45
CA ASP A 288 15.39 8.74 10.48
C ASP A 288 14.93 10.20 10.25
N GLY A 289 13.75 10.56 10.75
CA GLY A 289 13.24 11.94 10.67
C GLY A 289 12.77 12.30 9.25
N VAL A 290 11.55 11.87 8.93
CA VAL A 290 10.95 12.06 7.60
C VAL A 290 10.69 13.53 7.30
N MET A 291 10.96 13.94 6.06
CA MET A 291 10.75 15.32 5.59
C MET A 291 9.30 15.80 5.80
N PHE A 292 8.37 14.86 5.73
CA PHE A 292 6.93 15.10 5.82
C PHE A 292 6.33 14.33 6.99
N GLN A 293 6.80 14.65 8.19
CA GLN A 293 6.20 14.14 9.41
C GLN A 293 4.89 14.90 9.67
N GLY A 294 3.77 14.19 9.67
CA GLY A 294 2.50 14.73 10.17
C GLY A 294 2.55 14.99 11.68
N GLU A 295 1.40 15.02 12.35
CA GLU A 295 1.37 15.30 13.80
C GLU A 295 1.90 14.14 14.68
N ASP A 296 1.99 12.92 14.12
CA ASP A 296 2.53 11.76 14.83
C ASP A 296 4.07 11.67 14.70
N LEU A 297 4.74 11.77 15.85
CA LEU A 297 6.20 11.77 15.96
C LEU A 297 6.84 10.37 15.89
N ARG A 298 6.04 9.29 15.90
CA ARG A 298 6.56 7.92 15.80
C ARG A 298 7.16 7.65 14.41
N GLU A 299 8.13 6.75 14.35
CA GLU A 299 8.66 6.24 13.08
C GLU A 299 7.59 5.46 12.30
N PHE A 300 7.64 5.45 10.98
CA PHE A 300 6.60 4.83 10.14
C PHE A 300 6.42 3.34 10.43
N TRP A 301 7.49 2.59 10.69
CA TRP A 301 7.39 1.16 11.01
C TRP A 301 6.66 0.91 12.34
N VAL A 302 6.83 1.78 13.34
CA VAL A 302 6.11 1.68 14.62
C VAL A 302 4.62 1.92 14.38
N ARG A 303 4.28 2.94 13.58
CA ARG A 303 2.89 3.24 13.21
C ARG A 303 2.25 2.07 12.46
N ALA A 304 2.94 1.51 11.46
CA ALA A 304 2.45 0.38 10.69
C ALA A 304 2.17 -0.84 11.57
N GLU A 305 3.09 -1.16 12.49
CA GLU A 305 2.96 -2.29 13.40
C GLU A 305 1.85 -2.08 14.45
N ASP A 306 1.81 -0.90 15.10
CA ASP A 306 0.76 -0.56 16.07
C ASP A 306 -0.62 -0.58 15.42
N ARG A 307 -0.76 -0.04 14.20
CA ARG A 307 -2.01 -0.06 13.43
C ARG A 307 -2.49 -1.48 13.19
N ASN A 308 -1.63 -2.36 12.66
CA ASN A 308 -2.04 -3.73 12.37
C ASN A 308 -2.29 -4.54 13.66
N LYS A 309 -1.57 -4.23 14.75
CA LYS A 309 -1.83 -4.81 16.07
C LYS A 309 -3.18 -4.36 16.62
N GLU A 310 -3.54 -3.09 16.48
CA GLU A 310 -4.85 -2.56 16.90
C GLU A 310 -5.99 -3.26 16.14
N THR A 311 -5.85 -3.48 14.84
CA THR A 311 -6.82 -4.26 14.04
C THR A 311 -7.00 -5.67 14.63
N ALA A 312 -5.91 -6.39 14.92
CA ALA A 312 -6.00 -7.71 15.54
C ALA A 312 -6.65 -7.67 16.94
N GLN A 313 -6.38 -6.62 17.73
CA GLN A 313 -7.01 -6.43 19.04
C GLN A 313 -8.52 -6.15 18.92
N LYS A 314 -8.96 -5.38 17.92
CA LYS A 314 -10.39 -5.15 17.64
C LYS A 314 -11.10 -6.46 17.28
N TYR A 315 -10.51 -7.26 16.39
CA TYR A 315 -11.01 -8.61 16.06
C TYR A 315 -11.10 -9.51 17.30
N ARG A 316 -10.06 -9.52 18.14
CA ARG A 316 -10.06 -10.28 19.41
C ARG A 316 -11.15 -9.81 20.38
N ALA A 317 -11.35 -8.50 20.53
CA ALA A 317 -12.37 -7.94 21.39
C ALA A 317 -13.80 -8.33 20.94
N LEU A 318 -13.98 -8.63 19.65
CA LEU A 318 -15.21 -9.15 19.06
C LEU A 318 -15.35 -10.68 19.16
N GLY A 319 -14.42 -11.35 19.86
CA GLY A 319 -14.49 -12.80 20.15
C GLY A 319 -13.77 -13.69 19.14
N LEU A 320 -12.98 -13.13 18.22
CA LEU A 320 -12.22 -13.89 17.23
C LEU A 320 -10.83 -14.29 17.75
N ALA A 321 -10.17 -15.19 17.03
CA ALA A 321 -8.86 -15.73 17.42
C ALA A 321 -7.80 -14.62 17.58
N GLU A 322 -6.83 -14.88 18.47
CA GLU A 322 -5.71 -13.97 18.72
C GLU A 322 -4.64 -14.10 17.63
N TYR A 323 -4.24 -12.96 17.06
CA TYR A 323 -3.15 -12.84 16.11
C TYR A 323 -2.23 -11.70 16.53
N ALA A 324 -0.97 -11.72 16.08
CA ALA A 324 -0.01 -10.67 16.40
C ALA A 324 -0.42 -9.34 15.76
N ALA A 325 -0.90 -9.39 14.53
CA ALA A 325 -1.33 -8.25 13.74
C ALA A 325 -2.28 -8.70 12.60
N MET A 326 -3.04 -7.76 12.04
CA MET A 326 -3.93 -7.97 10.89
C MET A 326 -3.86 -6.77 9.94
N GLU A 327 -3.82 -7.05 8.64
CA GLU A 327 -4.04 -6.07 7.58
C GLU A 327 -5.48 -6.18 7.08
N ALA A 328 -6.12 -5.04 6.83
CA ALA A 328 -7.52 -4.96 6.43
C ALA A 328 -7.67 -4.35 5.04
N PHE A 329 -8.65 -4.85 4.29
CA PHE A 329 -8.96 -4.40 2.94
C PHE A 329 -10.46 -4.27 2.75
N MET A 330 -10.83 -3.31 1.90
CA MET A 330 -12.19 -3.09 1.41
C MET A 330 -12.20 -3.34 -0.09
N ARG A 331 -13.25 -3.98 -0.61
CA ARG A 331 -13.36 -4.25 -2.04
C ARG A 331 -13.94 -3.05 -2.76
N TYR A 332 -13.31 -2.67 -3.88
CA TYR A 332 -13.86 -1.69 -4.80
C TYR A 332 -14.57 -2.39 -5.96
N HIS A 333 -15.86 -2.09 -6.12
CA HIS A 333 -16.70 -2.59 -7.20
C HIS A 333 -16.82 -1.52 -8.29
N PHE A 334 -16.46 -1.84 -9.53
CA PHE A 334 -16.36 -0.87 -10.62
C PHE A 334 -17.15 -1.24 -11.88
#